data_AF-B0CZV7-F1
#
_entry.id   AF-B0CZV7-F1
#
_cell.length_a   1.000
_cell.length_b   1.000
_cell.length_c   1.000
_cell.angle_alpha   90.00
_cell.angle_beta   90.00
_cell.angle_gamma   90.00
#
_symmetry.space_group_name_H-M   'P 1'
#
loop_
_entity.id
_entity.type
_entity.pdbx_description
1 polymer ?
#
loop_
_entity_poly.entity_id
_entity_poly.type
_entity_poly.pdbx_seq_one_letter_code
_entity_poly.pdbx_strand_id
1 'polypeptide(L)'
;MVCDIDMCSARGVLHEGCIAFLVDECIASSMSVAISAEGRASSPGVTQTMNLMFHASANVGTKLRIVSTTMASGLQSNAGRCEVWDSKNHRLLASGAMLLMPPSLPMKRPS
;
A
#
# COMPACT_ATOMS: atom_id res chain seq x y z
N MET A 1 1.85 13.66 -0.28
CA MET A 1 3.27 13.38 -0.61
C MET A 1 3.64 14.10 -1.90
N VAL A 2 4.91 14.44 -2.15
CA VAL A 2 5.37 15.03 -3.42
C VAL A 2 6.28 14.01 -4.11
N CYS A 3 6.12 13.85 -5.42
CA CYS A 3 6.97 12.99 -6.24
C CYS A 3 8.38 13.60 -6.34
N ASP A 4 9.36 12.97 -5.72
CA ASP A 4 10.77 13.38 -5.78
C ASP A 4 11.49 12.72 -6.97
N ILE A 5 12.63 13.28 -7.40
CA ILE A 5 13.44 12.73 -8.49
C ILE A 5 13.93 11.31 -8.16
N ASP A 6 14.22 11.02 -6.90
CA ASP A 6 14.67 9.69 -6.45
C ASP A 6 13.59 8.61 -6.58
N MET A 7 12.32 9.02 -6.75
CA MET A 7 11.20 8.13 -6.98
C MET A 7 10.94 7.86 -8.46
N CYS A 8 11.64 8.55 -9.35
CA CYS A 8 11.40 8.51 -10.78
C CYS A 8 12.31 7.52 -11.50
N SER A 9 11.79 6.97 -12.58
CA SER A 9 12.59 6.26 -13.58
C SER A 9 13.49 7.22 -14.36
N ALA A 10 14.40 6.68 -15.17
CA ALA A 10 15.24 7.46 -16.10
C ALA A 10 14.43 8.34 -17.09
N ARG A 11 13.12 8.10 -17.24
CA ARG A 11 12.21 8.91 -18.07
C ARG A 11 11.66 10.15 -17.34
N GLY A 12 12.04 10.37 -16.07
CA GLY A 12 11.55 11.49 -15.26
C GLY A 12 10.10 11.33 -14.79
N VAL A 13 9.57 10.11 -14.85
CA VAL A 13 8.23 9.76 -14.37
C VAL A 13 8.33 8.82 -13.17
N LEU A 14 7.42 8.97 -12.22
CA LEU A 14 7.29 8.14 -11.02
C LEU A 14 7.37 6.65 -11.38
N HIS A 15 8.33 5.95 -10.78
CA HIS A 15 8.58 4.55 -11.05
C HIS A 15 7.46 3.68 -10.50
N GLU A 16 7.02 2.69 -11.27
CA GLU A 16 5.93 1.78 -10.90
C GLU A 16 6.26 0.99 -9.63
N GLY A 17 7.52 0.65 -9.40
CA GLY A 17 7.98 0.05 -8.15
C GLY A 17 7.86 0.97 -6.93
N CYS A 18 8.07 2.28 -7.10
CA CYS A 18 7.82 3.24 -6.02
C CYS A 18 6.33 3.34 -5.71
N ILE A 19 5.47 3.31 -6.73
CA ILE A 19 4.02 3.26 -6.54
C ILE A 19 3.63 2.00 -5.78
N ALA A 20 4.17 0.84 -6.15
CA ALA A 20 3.90 -0.43 -5.49
C ALA A 20 4.27 -0.39 -4.00
N PHE A 21 5.45 0.12 -3.67
CA PHE A 21 5.90 0.31 -2.29
C PHE A 21 4.96 1.21 -1.48
N LEU A 22 4.56 2.36 -2.05
CA LEU A 22 3.64 3.28 -1.38
C LEU A 22 2.26 2.66 -1.12
N VAL A 23 1.77 1.87 -2.07
CA VAL A 23 0.49 1.16 -1.92
C VAL A 23 0.58 0.15 -0.78
N ASP A 24 1.67 -0.63 -0.69
CA ASP A 24 1.90 -1.60 0.37
C ASP A 24 1.91 -0.94 1.76
N GLU A 25 2.75 0.07 1.94
CA GLU A 25 2.89 0.79 3.21
C GLU A 25 1.60 1.50 3.64
N CYS A 26 0.87 2.10 2.69
CA CYS A 26 -0.39 2.78 2.99
C CYS A 26 -1.50 1.80 3.38
N ILE A 27 -1.54 0.60 2.78
CA ILE A 27 -2.48 -0.44 3.19
C ILE A 27 -2.10 -1.04 4.54
N ALA A 28 -0.82 -1.33 4.76
CA ALA A 28 -0.34 -1.86 6.04
C ALA A 28 -0.62 -0.89 7.20
N SER A 29 -0.39 0.42 7.00
CA SER A 29 -0.70 1.43 8.01
C SER A 29 -2.21 1.57 8.26
N SER A 30 -3.04 1.64 7.21
CA SER A 30 -4.51 1.72 7.40
C SER A 30 -5.09 0.46 8.06
N MET A 31 -4.52 -0.71 7.74
CA MET A 31 -4.88 -1.99 8.37
C MET A 31 -4.50 -2.00 9.84
N SER A 32 -3.30 -1.55 10.19
CA SER A 32 -2.84 -1.46 11.58
C SER A 32 -3.75 -0.54 12.40
N VAL A 33 -4.18 0.60 11.84
CA VAL A 33 -5.14 1.50 12.49
C VAL A 33 -6.49 0.81 12.69
N ALA A 34 -7.00 0.12 11.68
CA ALA A 34 -8.29 -0.59 11.77
C ALA A 34 -8.27 -1.70 12.84
N ILE A 35 -7.24 -2.54 12.85
CA ILE A 35 -7.06 -3.61 13.85
C ILE A 35 -6.97 -3.02 15.27
N SER A 36 -6.24 -1.93 15.42
CA SER A 36 -6.10 -1.24 16.71
C SER A 36 -7.41 -0.65 17.19
N ALA A 37 -8.22 -0.09 16.28
CA ALA A 37 -9.54 0.45 16.60
C ALA A 37 -10.52 -0.63 17.09
N GLU A 38 -10.32 -1.89 16.71
CA GLU A 38 -11.06 -3.04 17.21
C GLU A 38 -10.50 -3.63 18.53
N GLY A 39 -9.43 -3.05 19.08
CA GLY A 39 -8.79 -3.53 20.32
C GLY A 39 -7.95 -4.81 20.16
N ARG A 40 -7.62 -5.19 18.92
CA ARG A 40 -6.74 -6.33 18.63
C ARG A 40 -5.27 -5.89 18.56
N ALA A 41 -4.35 -6.83 18.81
CA ALA A 41 -2.92 -6.56 18.67
C ALA A 41 -2.58 -6.18 17.22
N SER A 42 -2.01 -4.99 17.06
CA SER A 42 -1.79 -4.35 15.76
C SER A 42 -0.71 -5.07 14.96
N SER A 43 -1.12 -6.01 14.11
CA SER A 43 -0.28 -6.58 13.07
C SER A 43 -1.04 -6.57 11.76
N PRO A 44 -0.60 -5.78 10.75
CA PRO A 44 -1.27 -5.73 9.46
C PRO A 44 -1.21 -7.08 8.72
N GLY A 45 -0.28 -7.94 9.11
CA GLY A 45 0.05 -9.18 8.43
C GLY A 45 1.19 -9.00 7.43
N VAL A 46 1.43 -10.05 6.65
CA VAL A 46 2.35 -10.05 5.52
C VAL A 46 1.54 -10.06 4.22
N THR A 47 1.98 -9.29 3.23
CA THR A 47 1.35 -9.24 1.92
C THR A 47 1.48 -10.59 1.22
N GLN A 48 0.35 -11.25 0.95
CA GLN A 48 0.29 -12.51 0.24
C GLN A 48 0.18 -12.28 -1.28
N THR A 49 -0.69 -11.34 -1.66
CA THR A 49 -0.93 -11.00 -3.07
C THR A 49 -1.16 -9.50 -3.20
N MET A 50 -0.54 -8.89 -4.20
CA MET A 50 -0.74 -7.50 -4.58
C MET A 50 -1.11 -7.43 -6.06
N ASN A 51 -2.25 -6.79 -6.36
CA ASN A 51 -2.67 -6.48 -7.72
C ASN A 51 -2.62 -4.95 -7.90
N LEU A 52 -1.90 -4.49 -8.91
CA LEU A 52 -1.76 -3.07 -9.25
C LEU A 52 -2.17 -2.84 -10.70
N MET A 53 -2.90 -1.75 -10.93
CA MET A 53 -3.19 -1.23 -12.26
C MET A 53 -2.69 0.20 -12.36
N PHE A 54 -1.93 0.48 -13.42
CA PHE A 54 -1.41 1.81 -13.72
C PHE A 54 -2.27 2.46 -14.80
N HIS A 55 -2.78 3.65 -14.49
CA HIS A 55 -3.74 4.37 -15.33
C HIS A 55 -3.10 5.58 -16.01
N ALA A 56 -2.12 6.22 -15.35
CA ALA A 56 -1.42 7.39 -15.88
C ALA A 56 -0.07 7.61 -15.19
N SER A 57 0.83 8.31 -15.87
CA SER A 57 2.13 8.71 -15.33
C SER A 57 2.04 9.97 -14.46
N ALA A 58 2.98 10.11 -13.53
CA ALA A 58 3.21 11.32 -12.72
C ALA A 58 4.65 11.78 -12.89
N ASN A 59 4.86 13.07 -13.05
CA ASN A 59 6.19 13.64 -13.22
C ASN A 59 6.78 14.03 -11.85
N VAL A 60 8.07 14.32 -11.83
CA VAL A 60 8.72 14.97 -10.67
C VAL A 60 7.94 16.22 -10.27
N GLY A 61 7.73 16.41 -8.97
CA GLY A 61 6.97 17.52 -8.40
C GLY A 61 5.45 17.33 -8.38
N THR A 62 4.91 16.25 -8.98
CA THR A 62 3.48 15.93 -8.85
C THR A 62 3.11 15.72 -7.38
N LYS A 63 2.05 16.40 -6.91
CA LYS A 63 1.53 16.20 -5.55
C LYS A 63 0.62 14.97 -5.53
N LEU A 64 1.09 13.93 -4.87
CA LEU A 64 0.39 12.66 -4.73
C LEU A 64 -0.55 12.68 -3.52
N ARG A 65 -1.81 12.27 -3.75
CA ARG A 65 -2.81 11.96 -2.73
C ARG A 65 -3.03 10.45 -2.77
N ILE A 66 -2.72 9.77 -1.67
CA ILE A 66 -2.88 8.33 -1.54
C ILE A 66 -4.08 8.08 -0.63
N VAL A 67 -5.03 7.29 -1.09
CA VAL A 67 -6.23 6.92 -0.35
C VAL A 67 -6.20 5.43 -0.14
N SER A 68 -6.02 5.01 1.11
CA SER A 68 -6.05 3.60 1.50
C SER A 68 -7.31 3.31 2.31
N THR A 69 -7.95 2.18 1.99
CA THR A 69 -9.17 1.71 2.63
C THR A 69 -8.95 0.26 3.06
N THR A 70 -9.09 0.02 4.36
CA THR A 70 -9.20 -1.34 4.90
C THR A 70 -10.55 -1.92 4.52
N MET A 71 -10.55 -3.01 3.76
CA MET A 71 -11.76 -3.67 3.25
C MET A 71 -12.23 -4.79 4.18
N ALA A 72 -11.29 -5.57 4.70
CA ALA A 72 -11.57 -6.65 5.65
C ALA A 72 -10.40 -6.81 6.62
N SER A 73 -10.70 -7.02 7.89
CA SER A 73 -9.70 -7.33 8.91
C SER A 73 -10.12 -8.57 9.70
N GLY A 74 -9.66 -9.74 9.25
CA GLY A 74 -10.03 -11.03 9.81
C GLY A 74 -8.95 -11.60 10.74
N LEU A 75 -9.19 -12.84 11.18
CA LEU A 75 -8.18 -13.65 11.91
C LEU A 75 -7.22 -14.38 10.96
N GLN A 76 -7.67 -14.70 9.75
CA GLN A 76 -6.93 -15.53 8.78
C GLN A 76 -6.49 -14.75 7.55
N SER A 77 -7.29 -13.77 7.13
CA SER A 77 -6.98 -12.92 5.99
C SER A 77 -7.47 -11.50 6.22
N ASN A 78 -6.70 -10.58 5.67
CA ASN A 78 -6.99 -9.15 5.63
C ASN A 78 -7.02 -8.71 4.17
N ALA A 79 -7.83 -7.71 3.86
CA ALA A 79 -7.92 -7.13 2.53
C ALA A 79 -7.85 -5.60 2.59
N GLY A 80 -7.11 -5.01 1.68
CA GLY A 80 -6.98 -3.56 1.55
C GLY A 80 -7.06 -3.11 0.10
N ARG A 81 -7.53 -1.89 -0.11
CA ARG A 81 -7.52 -1.21 -1.42
C ARG A 81 -6.83 0.13 -1.27
N CYS A 82 -6.06 0.53 -2.27
CA CYS A 82 -5.39 1.80 -2.31
C CYS A 82 -5.54 2.46 -3.67
N GLU A 83 -5.64 3.79 -3.68
CA GLU A 83 -5.67 4.59 -4.89
C GLU A 83 -4.65 5.72 -4.79
N VAL A 84 -3.85 5.88 -5.85
CA VAL A 84 -2.84 6.93 -5.96
C VAL A 84 -3.34 7.96 -6.97
N TRP A 85 -3.48 9.19 -6.51
CA TRP A 85 -4.05 10.30 -7.27
C TRP A 85 -3.03 11.43 -7.46
N ASP A 86 -3.05 12.04 -8.64
CA ASP A 86 -2.54 13.40 -8.81
C ASP A 86 -3.55 14.37 -8.17
N SER A 87 -3.13 15.00 -7.07
CA SER A 87 -3.98 15.89 -6.29
C SER A 87 -4.34 17.19 -7.01
N LYS A 88 -3.51 17.67 -7.94
CA LYS A 88 -3.75 18.93 -8.64
C LYS A 88 -4.63 18.72 -9.87
N ASN A 89 -4.35 17.65 -10.62
CA ASN A 89 -5.03 17.35 -11.88
C ASN A 89 -6.24 16.42 -11.71
N HIS A 90 -6.56 16.00 -10.47
CA HIS A 90 -7.66 15.09 -10.15
C HIS A 90 -7.64 13.79 -10.98
N ARG A 91 -6.44 13.30 -11.28
CA ARG A 91 -6.24 12.13 -12.14
C ARG A 91 -5.85 10.93 -11.32
N LEU A 92 -6.51 9.79 -11.55
CA LEU A 92 -6.11 8.51 -10.98
C LEU A 92 -4.83 8.04 -11.69
N LEU A 93 -3.77 7.81 -10.93
CA LEU A 93 -2.48 7.36 -11.43
C LEU A 93 -2.37 5.84 -11.36
N ALA A 94 -2.77 5.27 -10.22
CA ALA A 94 -2.78 3.82 -10.01
C ALA A 94 -3.87 3.41 -9.01
N SER A 95 -4.32 2.17 -9.14
CA SER A 95 -5.19 1.51 -8.17
C SER A 95 -4.60 0.17 -7.77
N GLY A 96 -4.66 -0.16 -6.48
CA GLY A 96 -4.13 -1.39 -5.93
C GLY A 96 -5.12 -2.10 -5.02
N ALA A 97 -5.04 -3.42 -4.99
CA ALA A 97 -5.74 -4.26 -4.02
C ALA A 97 -4.78 -5.33 -3.49
N MET A 98 -4.85 -5.57 -2.18
CA MET A 98 -3.97 -6.49 -1.47
C MET A 98 -4.75 -7.49 -0.64
N LEU A 99 -4.23 -8.71 -0.58
CA LEU A 99 -4.54 -9.70 0.44
C LEU A 99 -3.33 -9.84 1.35
N LEU A 100 -3.58 -9.78 2.66
CA LEU A 100 -2.57 -9.97 3.69
C LEU A 100 -2.96 -11.15 4.59
N MET A 101 -1.96 -11.82 5.15
CA MET A 101 -2.13 -12.96 6.05
C MET A 101 -1.32 -12.77 7.34
N PRO A 102 -1.71 -13.39 8.46
CA PRO A 102 -0.87 -13.39 9.65
C PRO A 102 0.53 -13.96 9.36
N PRO A 103 1.59 -13.45 10.01
CA PRO A 103 2.91 -14.04 9.89
C PRO A 103 2.93 -15.45 10.48
N SER A 104 3.87 -16.27 10.02
CA SER A 104 4.11 -17.58 10.63
C SER A 104 4.61 -17.43 12.07
N LEU A 105 4.21 -18.37 12.93
CA LEU A 105 4.78 -18.45 14.27
C LEU A 105 6.26 -18.85 14.18
N PRO A 106 7.15 -18.28 15.01
CA PRO A 106 8.54 -18.67 15.01
C PRO A 106 8.70 -20.16 15.33
N MET A 107 9.55 -20.84 14.55
CA MET A 107 9.88 -22.24 14.80
C MET A 107 10.62 -22.34 16.14
N LYS A 108 10.03 -23.03 17.12
CA LYS A 108 10.73 -23.39 18.36
C LYS A 108 11.81 -24.43 17.98
N ARG A 109 13.10 -24.08 18.12
CA ARG A 109 14.16 -25.09 18.01
C ARG A 109 13.98 -26.11 19.14
N PRO A 110 13.99 -27.41 18.87
CA PRO A 110 14.09 -28.40 19.94
C PRO A 110 15.40 -28.18 20.70
N SER A 111 15.30 -28.15 22.03
CA SER A 111 16.43 -28.06 22.97
C SER A 111 17.28 -29.32 22.96
#